data_AF-A0A7G1ISY4-F1
#
_entry.id   AF-A0A7G1ISY4-F1
#
_cell.length_a   1.000
_cell.length_b   1.000
_cell.length_c   1.000
_cell.angle_alpha   90.00
_cell.angle_beta   90.00
_cell.angle_gamma   90.00
#
_symmetry.space_group_name_H-M   'P 1'
#
loop_
_entity.id
_entity.type
_entity.pdbx_description
1 polymer ?
#
loop_
_entity_poly.entity_id
_entity_poly.type
_entity_poly.pdbx_seq_one_letter_code
_entity_poly.pdbx_strand_id
1 'polypeptide(L)'
;MIAMSNLEEFAQAVGRDVKRFETDYTSKAELEAKDYIEGKSDYQILKHQVEELVKQNKVLQEQLALVKPVPRRAPMAYTIDLNSTPPIAWFDNGCGLDVGGNTTILGKDSFKPWGKVVPGWDFPNAIIRTSMGIINVDIWKKANFDYWGDHVKVLNSIKSADDYDWTNARLSEQGNLASWRWNNQKNVIRVMYQFGIWDAKTVESLGAVRR
;
A
#
# COMPACT_ATOMS: atom_id res chain seq x y z
N MET A 1 -33.77 17.36 87.46
CA MET A 1 -33.55 16.44 86.34
C MET A 1 -34.84 16.48 85.52
N ILE A 2 -34.83 17.16 84.38
CA ILE A 2 -36.04 17.34 83.55
C ILE A 2 -36.18 16.06 82.73
N ALA A 3 -37.28 15.33 82.92
CA ALA A 3 -37.60 14.17 82.10
C ALA A 3 -37.91 14.66 80.68
N MET A 4 -37.09 14.25 79.70
CA MET A 4 -37.40 14.45 78.29
C MET A 4 -38.76 13.81 78.00
N SER A 5 -39.59 14.49 77.22
CA SER A 5 -40.88 13.91 76.83
C SER A 5 -40.66 12.78 75.81
N ASN A 6 -41.50 11.76 75.82
CA ASN A 6 -41.45 10.65 74.83
C ASN A 6 -41.42 11.14 73.37
N LEU A 7 -41.92 12.36 73.12
CA LEU A 7 -41.91 13.00 71.80
C LEU A 7 -40.50 13.47 71.37
N GLU A 8 -39.67 13.93 72.32
CA GLU A 8 -38.31 14.37 72.05
C GLU A 8 -37.37 13.19 71.74
N GLU A 9 -37.54 12.06 72.43
CA GLU A 9 -36.81 10.84 72.11
C GLU A 9 -37.18 10.28 70.73
N PHE A 10 -38.46 10.31 70.38
CA PHE A 10 -38.93 9.92 69.05
C PHE A 10 -38.34 10.83 67.96
N ALA A 11 -38.38 12.15 68.17
CA ALA A 11 -37.81 13.11 67.23
C ALA A 11 -36.29 12.93 67.04
N GLN A 12 -35.55 12.61 68.11
CA GLN A 12 -34.12 12.31 68.01
C GLN A 12 -33.84 10.98 67.30
N ALA A 13 -34.65 9.95 67.55
CA ALA A 13 -34.51 8.67 66.86
C ALA A 13 -34.75 8.82 65.35
N VAL A 14 -35.84 9.49 64.96
CA VAL A 14 -36.15 9.79 63.57
C VAL A 14 -35.07 10.67 62.94
N GLY A 15 -34.57 11.69 63.65
CA GLY A 15 -33.49 12.54 63.15
C GLY A 15 -32.17 11.79 62.92
N ARG A 16 -31.86 10.79 63.76
CA ARG A 16 -30.71 9.90 63.54
C ARG A 16 -30.91 9.00 62.34
N ASP A 17 -32.09 8.40 62.19
CA ASP A 17 -32.40 7.51 61.07
C ASP A 17 -32.39 8.27 59.73
N VAL A 18 -32.95 9.48 59.68
CA VAL A 18 -32.91 10.34 58.49
C VAL A 18 -31.48 10.73 58.10
N LYS A 19 -30.65 11.12 59.08
CA LYS A 19 -29.22 11.39 58.82
C LYS A 19 -28.47 10.17 58.33
N ARG A 20 -28.82 8.98 58.84
CA ARG A 20 -28.25 7.71 58.39
C ARG A 20 -28.66 7.40 56.96
N PHE A 21 -29.91 7.64 56.57
CA PHE A 21 -30.35 7.52 55.18
C PHE A 21 -29.61 8.48 54.24
N GLU A 22 -29.30 9.71 54.67
CA GLU A 22 -28.49 10.64 53.88
C GLU A 22 -27.03 10.20 53.70
N THR A 23 -26.49 9.41 54.64
CA THR A 23 -25.08 8.94 54.60
C THR A 23 -24.92 7.54 53.99
N ASP A 24 -25.94 6.68 54.07
CA ASP A 24 -25.89 5.29 53.57
C ASP A 24 -26.28 5.18 52.07
N TYR A 25 -26.85 6.23 51.45
CA TYR A 25 -27.02 6.26 49.99
C TYR A 25 -25.72 6.68 49.30
N THR A 26 -25.12 5.74 48.55
CA THR A 26 -24.11 6.03 47.52
C THR A 26 -24.51 7.27 46.73
N SER A 27 -23.58 8.19 46.55
CA SER A 27 -23.84 9.48 45.91
C SER A 27 -24.46 9.28 44.52
N LYS A 28 -25.32 10.20 44.06
CA LYS A 28 -25.95 10.15 42.73
C LYS A 28 -24.92 9.90 41.60
N ALA A 29 -23.71 10.43 41.76
CA ALA A 29 -22.59 10.20 40.83
C ALA A 29 -22.08 8.74 40.82
N GLU A 30 -22.07 8.04 41.97
CA GLU A 30 -21.72 6.61 42.03
C GLU A 30 -22.81 5.70 41.48
N LEU A 31 -24.08 6.14 41.58
CA LEU A 31 -25.23 5.47 40.97
C LEU A 31 -25.23 5.62 39.44
N GLU A 32 -24.87 6.80 38.93
CA GLU A 32 -24.78 7.08 37.49
C GLU A 32 -23.53 6.46 36.83
N ALA A 33 -22.46 6.22 37.58
CA ALA A 33 -21.21 5.62 37.07
C ALA A 33 -21.21 4.08 37.02
N LYS A 34 -22.26 3.43 37.55
CA LYS A 34 -22.44 1.97 37.55
C LYS A 34 -23.65 1.60 36.71
N ASP A 35 -23.47 0.69 35.76
CA ASP A 35 -24.59 0.07 35.08
C ASP A 35 -25.29 -0.89 36.05
N TYR A 36 -26.51 -0.56 36.46
CA TYR A 36 -27.29 -1.32 37.44
C TYR A 36 -27.77 -2.68 36.92
N ILE A 37 -27.60 -2.96 35.61
CA ILE A 37 -27.96 -4.24 35.00
C ILE A 37 -26.85 -5.28 35.18
N GLU A 38 -25.57 -4.89 35.08
CA GLU A 38 -24.41 -5.79 35.24
C GLU A 38 -23.58 -5.53 36.51
N GLY A 39 -23.83 -4.44 37.24
CA GLY A 39 -23.07 -4.04 38.42
C GLY A 39 -21.64 -3.55 38.12
N LYS A 40 -21.33 -3.29 36.84
CA LYS A 40 -20.01 -2.84 36.39
C LYS A 40 -19.98 -1.32 36.26
N SER A 41 -18.85 -0.72 36.64
CA SER A 41 -18.64 0.71 36.37
C SER A 41 -18.37 0.95 34.88
N ASP A 42 -18.64 2.15 34.37
CA ASP A 42 -18.31 2.53 32.97
C ASP A 42 -16.87 2.18 32.57
N TYR A 43 -15.93 2.35 33.50
CA TYR A 43 -14.53 1.97 33.30
C TYR A 43 -14.34 0.47 33.04
N GLN A 44 -15.09 -0.40 33.71
CA GLN A 44 -15.00 -1.86 33.54
C GLN A 44 -15.62 -2.30 32.21
N ILE A 45 -16.69 -1.62 31.79
CA ILE A 45 -17.31 -1.83 30.47
C ILE A 45 -16.34 -1.43 29.36
N LEU A 46 -15.75 -0.23 29.45
CA LEU A 46 -14.77 0.27 28.49
C LEU A 46 -13.53 -0.64 28.43
N LYS A 47 -13.03 -1.09 29.59
CA LYS A 47 -11.90 -2.02 29.67
C LYS A 47 -12.19 -3.33 28.93
N HIS A 48 -13.37 -3.92 29.17
CA HIS A 48 -13.79 -5.15 28.48
C HIS A 48 -13.93 -4.94 26.97
N GLN A 49 -14.51 -3.82 26.53
CA GLN A 49 -14.62 -3.49 25.10
C GLN A 49 -13.25 -3.34 24.44
N VAL A 50 -12.28 -2.71 25.10
CA VAL A 50 -10.90 -2.59 24.61
C VAL A 50 -10.24 -3.97 24.52
N GLU A 51 -10.40 -4.83 25.54
CA GLU A 51 -9.85 -6.19 25.54
C GLU A 51 -10.41 -7.03 24.38
N GLU A 52 -11.71 -6.97 24.13
CA GLU A 52 -12.34 -7.65 22.99
C GLU A 52 -11.90 -7.07 21.64
N LEU A 53 -11.73 -5.75 21.54
CA LEU A 53 -11.21 -5.11 20.32
C LEU A 53 -9.77 -5.54 20.03
N VAL A 54 -8.92 -5.64 21.05
CA VAL A 54 -7.54 -6.14 20.93
C VAL A 54 -7.54 -7.59 20.43
N LYS A 55 -8.42 -8.43 20.98
CA LYS A 55 -8.58 -9.82 20.57
C LYS A 55 -9.03 -9.93 19.11
N GLN A 56 -10.03 -9.13 18.70
CA GLN A 56 -10.49 -9.08 17.31
C GLN A 56 -9.39 -8.62 16.35
N ASN A 57 -8.63 -7.58 16.71
CA ASN A 57 -7.50 -7.10 15.89
C ASN A 57 -6.43 -8.18 15.72
N LYS A 58 -6.12 -8.93 16.79
CA LYS A 58 -5.15 -10.02 16.71
C LYS A 58 -5.61 -11.11 15.76
N VAL A 59 -6.87 -11.55 15.87
CA VAL A 59 -7.46 -12.54 14.95
C VAL A 59 -7.45 -12.03 13.51
N LEU A 60 -7.75 -10.76 13.28
CA LEU A 60 -7.70 -10.14 11.95
C LEU A 60 -6.29 -10.18 11.36
N GLN A 61 -5.26 -9.82 12.15
CA GLN A 61 -3.86 -9.89 11.72
C GLN A 61 -3.43 -11.33 11.39
N GLU A 62 -3.83 -12.30 12.20
CA GLU A 62 -3.56 -13.73 11.95
C GLU A 62 -4.25 -14.20 10.66
N GLN A 63 -5.50 -13.78 10.41
CA GLN A 63 -6.20 -14.08 9.17
C GLN A 63 -5.54 -13.43 7.94
N LEU A 64 -5.13 -12.15 8.05
CA LEU A 64 -4.39 -11.46 6.99
C LEU A 64 -3.05 -12.15 6.67
N ALA A 65 -2.35 -12.68 7.68
CA ALA A 65 -1.12 -13.43 7.49
C ALA A 65 -1.34 -14.77 6.75
N LEU A 66 -2.53 -15.37 6.91
CA LEU A 66 -2.91 -16.60 6.19
C LEU A 66 -3.33 -16.34 4.74
N VAL A 67 -3.86 -15.15 4.44
CA VAL A 67 -4.15 -14.72 3.07
C VAL A 67 -2.84 -14.40 2.37
N LYS A 68 -2.22 -15.43 1.77
CA LYS A 68 -1.07 -15.22 0.89
C LYS A 68 -1.50 -14.33 -0.28
N PRO A 69 -0.85 -13.18 -0.52
CA PRO A 69 -1.14 -12.39 -1.70
C PRO A 69 -0.92 -13.25 -2.94
N VAL A 70 -1.87 -13.21 -3.86
CA VAL A 70 -1.74 -13.92 -5.14
C VAL A 70 -0.45 -13.44 -5.81
N PRO A 71 0.44 -14.35 -6.26
CA PRO A 71 1.66 -13.96 -6.94
C PRO A 71 1.33 -13.05 -8.12
N ARG A 72 1.83 -11.82 -8.09
CA ARG A 72 1.62 -10.86 -9.17
C ARG A 72 2.37 -11.34 -10.40
N ARG A 73 1.70 -11.33 -11.54
CA ARG A 73 2.25 -11.74 -12.83
C ARG A 73 2.64 -10.52 -13.68
N ALA A 74 3.33 -10.76 -14.78
CA ALA A 74 3.56 -9.74 -15.79
C ALA A 74 2.21 -9.15 -16.29
N PRO A 75 2.16 -7.86 -16.64
CA PRO A 75 0.89 -7.18 -16.91
C PRO A 75 0.31 -7.57 -18.27
N MET A 76 -1.02 -7.50 -18.41
CA MET A 76 -1.73 -7.76 -19.66
C MET A 76 -2.56 -6.56 -20.16
N ALA A 77 -2.82 -5.59 -19.29
CA ALA A 77 -3.53 -4.36 -19.63
C ALA A 77 -2.98 -3.15 -18.87
N TYR A 78 -3.29 -1.96 -19.35
CA TYR A 78 -2.99 -0.72 -18.66
C TYR A 78 -4.07 0.33 -18.89
N THR A 79 -4.10 1.34 -18.02
CA THR A 79 -4.83 2.59 -18.18
C THR A 79 -3.88 3.76 -17.98
N ILE A 80 -4.15 4.90 -18.62
CA ILE A 80 -3.42 6.14 -18.38
C ILE A 80 -4.28 7.01 -17.48
N ASP A 81 -3.86 7.16 -16.22
CA ASP A 81 -4.49 8.06 -15.28
C ASP A 81 -3.97 9.49 -15.48
N LEU A 82 -4.85 10.33 -16.02
CA LEU A 82 -4.60 11.75 -16.27
C LEU A 82 -4.94 12.64 -15.07
N ASN A 83 -5.57 12.09 -14.03
CA ASN A 83 -5.92 12.84 -12.82
C ASN A 83 -4.79 12.83 -11.79
N SER A 84 -3.84 11.88 -11.90
CA SER A 84 -2.60 11.90 -11.14
C SER A 84 -1.69 13.06 -11.57
N THR A 85 -0.92 13.59 -10.62
CA THR A 85 0.10 14.62 -10.85
C THR A 85 1.47 14.10 -10.40
N PRO A 86 2.38 13.73 -11.33
CA PRO A 86 2.21 13.69 -12.78
C PRO A 86 1.26 12.56 -13.25
N PRO A 87 0.78 12.58 -14.52
CA PRO A 87 0.06 11.45 -15.10
C PRO A 87 0.85 10.13 -15.03
N ILE A 88 0.16 9.04 -14.74
CA ILE A 88 0.74 7.70 -14.52
C ILE A 88 0.03 6.67 -15.40
N ALA A 89 0.76 5.72 -15.97
CA ALA A 89 0.14 4.52 -16.52
C ALA A 89 0.06 3.43 -15.45
N TRP A 90 -1.15 2.98 -15.11
CA TRP A 90 -1.40 1.90 -14.17
C TRP A 90 -1.68 0.59 -14.90
N PHE A 91 -1.02 -0.47 -14.48
CA PHE A 91 -1.17 -1.80 -15.07
C PHE A 91 -2.05 -2.69 -14.20
N ASP A 92 -2.68 -3.69 -14.82
CA ASP A 92 -3.55 -4.67 -14.17
C ASP A 92 -2.87 -5.52 -13.10
N ASN A 93 -1.53 -5.60 -13.12
CA ASN A 93 -0.72 -6.21 -12.07
C ASN A 93 -0.40 -5.28 -10.88
N GLY A 94 -0.99 -4.08 -10.85
CA GLY A 94 -0.80 -3.08 -9.80
C GLY A 94 0.50 -2.29 -9.87
N CYS A 95 1.36 -2.54 -10.86
CA CYS A 95 2.52 -1.68 -11.12
C CYS A 95 2.08 -0.37 -11.78
N GLY A 96 2.82 0.71 -11.52
CA GLY A 96 2.67 2.00 -12.20
C GLY A 96 3.91 2.33 -13.02
N LEU A 97 3.75 3.08 -14.11
CA LEU A 97 4.84 3.69 -14.87
C LEU A 97 4.69 5.21 -14.82
N ASP A 98 5.66 5.87 -14.19
CA ASP A 98 5.82 7.32 -14.20
C ASP A 98 6.90 7.68 -15.21
N VAL A 99 6.59 8.64 -16.09
CA VAL A 99 7.48 9.13 -17.15
C VAL A 99 7.73 10.64 -17.03
N GLY A 100 7.60 11.20 -15.83
CA GLY A 100 7.86 12.62 -15.56
C GLY A 100 6.82 13.55 -16.21
N GLY A 101 5.58 13.08 -16.32
CA GLY A 101 4.45 13.86 -16.84
C GLY A 101 4.36 14.02 -18.36
N ASN A 102 5.24 13.38 -19.12
CA ASN A 102 5.17 13.41 -20.59
C ASN A 102 4.08 12.45 -21.12
N THR A 103 2.91 13.00 -21.43
CA THR A 103 1.76 12.23 -21.91
C THR A 103 1.96 11.58 -23.29
N THR A 104 2.86 12.13 -24.12
CA THR A 104 3.24 11.50 -25.40
C THR A 104 4.01 10.20 -25.16
N ILE A 105 4.92 10.16 -24.18
CA ILE A 105 5.64 8.94 -23.80
C ILE A 105 4.66 7.89 -23.24
N LEU A 106 3.62 8.32 -22.51
CA LEU A 106 2.52 7.42 -22.11
C LEU A 106 1.63 6.97 -23.27
N GLY A 107 1.77 7.56 -24.47
CA GLY A 107 0.99 7.21 -25.64
C GLY A 107 -0.44 7.77 -25.61
N LYS A 108 -0.71 8.85 -24.87
CA LYS A 108 -2.03 9.49 -24.86
C LYS A 108 -2.48 9.79 -26.30
N ASP A 109 -3.75 9.47 -26.61
CA ASP A 109 -4.42 9.64 -27.91
C ASP A 109 -3.71 9.00 -29.13
N SER A 110 -2.64 8.25 -28.91
CA SER A 110 -1.85 7.66 -29.99
C SER A 110 -2.49 6.37 -30.50
N PHE A 111 -2.35 6.08 -31.80
CA PHE A 111 -2.67 4.76 -32.34
C PHE A 111 -1.85 3.67 -31.63
N LYS A 112 -2.48 2.51 -31.36
CA LYS A 112 -1.88 1.38 -30.62
C LYS A 112 -1.56 0.23 -31.57
N PRO A 113 -0.39 0.23 -32.24
CA PRO A 113 -0.01 -0.87 -33.11
C PRO A 113 0.33 -2.12 -32.29
N TRP A 114 -0.15 -3.28 -32.76
CA TRP A 114 0.13 -4.60 -32.18
C TRP A 114 1.21 -5.39 -32.95
N GLY A 115 2.04 -4.70 -33.73
CA GLY A 115 3.10 -5.30 -34.55
C GLY A 115 4.33 -5.75 -33.74
N LYS A 116 5.50 -5.87 -34.40
CA LYS A 116 6.78 -6.20 -33.74
C LYS A 116 7.72 -4.99 -33.57
N VAL A 117 7.37 -3.82 -34.11
CA VAL A 117 8.21 -2.61 -34.00
C VAL A 117 8.07 -2.00 -32.61
N VAL A 118 9.18 -1.81 -31.91
CA VAL A 118 9.19 -1.09 -30.63
C VAL A 118 8.86 0.37 -30.89
N PRO A 119 7.80 0.92 -30.29
CA PRO A 119 7.44 2.31 -30.51
C PRO A 119 8.45 3.23 -29.79
N GLY A 120 8.80 4.36 -30.41
CA GLY A 120 9.69 5.36 -29.79
C GLY A 120 9.03 6.12 -28.63
N TRP A 121 7.70 6.08 -28.56
CA TRP A 121 6.83 6.59 -27.51
C TRP A 121 5.80 5.50 -27.16
N ASP A 122 4.77 5.78 -26.37
CA ASP A 122 3.78 4.77 -25.96
C ASP A 122 4.41 3.57 -25.22
N PHE A 123 5.21 3.90 -24.20
CA PHE A 123 5.92 2.92 -23.37
C PHE A 123 4.99 1.89 -22.72
N PRO A 124 3.78 2.25 -22.23
CA PRO A 124 2.87 1.25 -21.68
C PRO A 124 2.50 0.14 -22.68
N ASN A 125 2.23 0.50 -23.94
CA ASN A 125 1.96 -0.49 -24.98
C ASN A 125 3.20 -1.33 -25.32
N ALA A 126 4.40 -0.74 -25.33
CA ALA A 126 5.64 -1.48 -25.51
C ALA A 126 5.84 -2.53 -24.39
N ILE A 127 5.52 -2.17 -23.14
CA ILE A 127 5.58 -3.07 -21.98
C ILE A 127 4.57 -4.21 -22.12
N ILE A 128 3.30 -3.93 -22.45
CA ILE A 128 2.29 -4.97 -22.68
C ILE A 128 2.71 -5.92 -23.82
N ARG A 129 3.18 -5.38 -24.94
CA ARG A 129 3.63 -6.21 -26.08
C ARG A 129 4.86 -7.04 -25.75
N THR A 130 5.70 -6.58 -24.82
CA THR A 130 6.83 -7.37 -24.29
C THR A 130 6.34 -8.48 -23.36
N SER A 131 5.39 -8.18 -22.48
CA SER A 131 4.74 -9.16 -21.59
C SER A 131 4.06 -10.28 -22.37
N MET A 132 3.40 -9.95 -23.48
CA MET A 132 2.76 -10.91 -24.40
C MET A 132 3.74 -11.70 -25.27
N GLY A 133 5.04 -11.41 -25.21
CA GLY A 133 6.06 -12.06 -26.06
C GLY A 133 6.05 -11.61 -27.53
N ILE A 134 5.27 -10.59 -27.90
CA ILE A 134 5.26 -10.03 -29.26
C ILE A 134 6.58 -9.30 -29.54
N ILE A 135 7.06 -8.54 -28.56
CA ILE A 135 8.38 -7.90 -28.56
C ILE A 135 9.28 -8.74 -27.64
N ASN A 136 10.20 -9.50 -28.23
CA ASN A 136 11.19 -10.26 -27.46
C ASN A 136 12.50 -9.47 -27.30
N VAL A 137 13.46 -10.03 -26.56
CA VAL A 137 14.76 -9.40 -26.31
C VAL A 137 15.49 -9.04 -27.62
N ASP A 138 15.49 -9.92 -28.62
CA ASP A 138 16.19 -9.67 -29.89
C ASP A 138 15.57 -8.52 -30.71
N ILE A 139 14.27 -8.29 -30.58
CA ILE A 139 13.61 -7.10 -31.12
C ILE A 139 14.05 -5.86 -30.34
N TRP A 140 14.09 -5.94 -29.00
CA TRP A 140 14.58 -4.85 -28.15
C TRP A 140 16.03 -4.47 -28.46
N LYS A 141 16.90 -5.42 -28.85
CA LYS A 141 18.29 -5.12 -29.27
C LYS A 141 18.40 -4.16 -30.46
N LYS A 142 17.32 -4.01 -31.24
CA LYS A 142 17.23 -3.17 -32.46
C LYS A 142 16.40 -1.91 -32.24
N ALA A 143 15.92 -1.68 -31.01
CA ALA A 143 15.01 -0.58 -30.71
C ALA A 143 15.71 0.77 -30.64
N ASN A 144 14.90 1.84 -30.71
CA ASN A 144 15.35 3.17 -30.31
C ASN A 144 15.09 3.36 -28.81
N PHE A 145 16.06 3.94 -28.10
CA PHE A 145 16.03 4.17 -26.66
C PHE A 145 15.90 5.64 -26.27
N ASP A 146 15.72 6.57 -27.22
CA ASP A 146 15.92 8.01 -27.00
C ASP A 146 15.19 8.62 -25.79
N TYR A 147 14.02 8.10 -25.43
CA TYR A 147 13.20 8.63 -24.33
C TYR A 147 13.20 7.78 -23.04
N TRP A 148 13.96 6.67 -22.99
CA TRP A 148 14.03 5.79 -21.81
C TRP A 148 14.99 6.32 -20.72
N GLY A 149 14.93 7.62 -20.44
CA GLY A 149 15.82 8.29 -19.49
C GLY A 149 15.58 7.93 -18.02
N ASP A 150 16.43 8.45 -17.14
CA ASP A 150 16.40 8.16 -15.69
C ASP A 150 15.14 8.69 -14.97
N HIS A 151 14.38 9.55 -15.63
CA HIS A 151 13.09 10.03 -15.15
C HIS A 151 11.98 8.96 -15.21
N VAL A 152 12.17 7.89 -16.00
CA VAL A 152 11.23 6.77 -16.09
C VAL A 152 11.34 5.93 -14.82
N LYS A 153 10.23 5.75 -14.10
CA LYS A 153 10.18 5.03 -12.81
C LYS A 153 9.04 4.02 -12.79
N VAL A 154 9.30 2.88 -12.17
CA VAL A 154 8.28 1.87 -11.89
C VAL A 154 7.81 2.02 -10.45
N LEU A 155 6.50 2.16 -10.27
CA LEU A 155 5.83 2.22 -8.97
C LEU A 155 5.31 0.84 -8.61
N ASN A 156 5.34 0.49 -7.33
CA ASN A 156 4.83 -0.78 -6.80
C ASN A 156 5.34 -2.00 -7.61
N SER A 157 6.66 -2.07 -7.84
CA SER A 157 7.30 -3.07 -8.70
C SER A 157 7.17 -4.49 -8.16
N ILE A 158 7.07 -5.48 -9.06
CA ILE A 158 7.04 -6.92 -8.69
C ILE A 158 8.41 -7.37 -8.17
N LYS A 159 9.47 -6.88 -8.81
CA LYS A 159 10.85 -7.17 -8.43
C LYS A 159 11.57 -5.86 -8.11
N SER A 160 12.53 -5.91 -7.18
CA SER A 160 13.21 -4.69 -6.74
C SER A 160 14.26 -4.27 -7.76
N ALA A 161 14.35 -2.96 -8.05
CA ALA A 161 15.49 -2.46 -8.82
C ALA A 161 16.82 -2.65 -8.06
N ASP A 162 16.78 -2.75 -6.74
CA ASP A 162 17.97 -2.87 -5.90
C ASP A 162 18.57 -4.29 -5.91
N ASP A 163 17.90 -5.26 -6.53
CA ASP A 163 18.40 -6.63 -6.68
C ASP A 163 19.71 -6.70 -7.50
N TYR A 164 19.97 -5.70 -8.36
CA TYR A 164 21.11 -5.68 -9.29
C TYR A 164 21.78 -4.31 -9.38
N ASP A 165 23.06 -4.33 -9.74
CA ASP A 165 23.75 -3.24 -10.42
C ASP A 165 23.48 -3.31 -11.93
N TRP A 166 22.92 -2.23 -12.46
CA TRP A 166 22.52 -2.08 -13.87
C TRP A 166 23.56 -1.35 -14.71
N THR A 167 24.69 -0.95 -14.13
CA THR A 167 25.69 -0.09 -14.79
C THR A 167 26.19 -0.67 -16.12
N ASN A 168 26.33 -2.00 -16.20
CA ASN A 168 26.80 -2.70 -17.40
C ASN A 168 25.66 -3.33 -18.24
N ALA A 169 24.40 -3.18 -17.81
CA ALA A 169 23.25 -3.79 -18.47
C ALA A 169 22.96 -3.10 -19.82
N ARG A 170 22.92 -3.88 -20.90
CA ARG A 170 22.78 -3.37 -22.28
C ARG A 170 22.03 -4.33 -23.21
N LEU A 171 21.39 -3.75 -24.23
CA LEU A 171 20.65 -4.47 -25.27
C LEU A 171 21.43 -4.54 -26.59
N SER A 172 22.30 -3.56 -26.87
CA SER A 172 23.16 -3.56 -28.07
C SER A 172 24.60 -3.94 -27.74
N GLU A 173 25.33 -4.44 -28.73
CA GLU A 173 26.78 -4.64 -28.64
C GLU A 173 27.55 -3.32 -28.45
N GLN A 174 28.79 -3.44 -27.98
CA GLN A 174 29.64 -2.30 -27.69
C GLN A 174 30.10 -1.62 -28.98
N GLY A 175 29.71 -0.35 -29.16
CA GLY A 175 30.16 0.52 -30.24
C GLY A 175 30.23 1.97 -29.76
N ASN A 176 30.51 2.91 -30.68
CA ASN A 176 30.54 4.35 -30.39
C ASN A 176 29.12 4.92 -30.24
N LEU A 177 28.38 4.48 -29.22
CA LEU A 177 27.10 5.07 -28.83
C LEU A 177 27.33 6.20 -27.84
N ALA A 178 26.56 7.27 -27.95
CA ALA A 178 26.60 8.38 -27.00
C ALA A 178 26.17 7.92 -25.59
N SER A 179 26.82 8.43 -24.54
CA SER A 179 26.63 8.04 -23.13
C SER A 179 25.16 8.02 -22.67
N TRP A 180 24.33 8.92 -23.18
CA TRP A 180 22.90 8.94 -22.82
C TRP A 180 22.12 7.75 -23.40
N ARG A 181 22.50 7.21 -24.57
CA ARG A 181 21.90 5.98 -25.11
C ARG A 181 22.24 4.77 -24.26
N TRP A 182 23.42 4.76 -23.66
CA TRP A 182 23.81 3.71 -22.71
C TRP A 182 22.93 3.72 -21.47
N ASN A 183 22.73 4.91 -20.86
CA ASN A 183 21.83 5.05 -19.72
C ASN A 183 20.39 4.63 -20.04
N ASN A 184 19.91 4.90 -21.26
CA ASN A 184 18.54 4.56 -21.60
C ASN A 184 18.32 3.05 -21.77
N GLN A 185 19.33 2.31 -22.26
CA GLN A 185 19.24 0.86 -22.39
C GLN A 185 19.11 0.14 -21.04
N LYS A 186 19.93 0.51 -20.05
CA LYS A 186 19.83 -0.08 -18.70
C LYS A 186 18.44 0.15 -18.09
N ASN A 187 17.81 1.30 -18.37
CA ASN A 187 16.49 1.64 -17.85
C ASN A 187 15.40 0.75 -18.45
N VAL A 188 15.47 0.41 -19.75
CA VAL A 188 14.56 -0.59 -20.36
C VAL A 188 14.69 -1.93 -19.63
N ILE A 189 15.91 -2.41 -19.44
CA ILE A 189 16.17 -3.71 -18.80
C ILE A 189 15.63 -3.73 -17.37
N ARG A 190 15.95 -2.70 -16.59
CA ARG A 190 15.46 -2.51 -15.24
C ARG A 190 13.93 -2.48 -15.19
N VAL A 191 13.30 -1.71 -16.08
CA VAL A 191 11.83 -1.59 -16.13
C VAL A 191 11.19 -2.95 -16.42
N MET A 192 11.64 -3.67 -17.45
CA MET A 192 11.08 -4.99 -17.79
C MET A 192 11.25 -6.01 -16.65
N TYR A 193 12.36 -5.95 -15.91
CA TYR A 193 12.57 -6.76 -14.72
C TYR A 193 11.60 -6.39 -13.58
N GLN A 194 11.47 -5.10 -13.27
CA GLN A 194 10.58 -4.58 -12.23
C GLN A 194 9.10 -4.92 -12.49
N PHE A 195 8.67 -4.95 -13.76
CA PHE A 195 7.35 -5.41 -14.17
C PHE A 195 7.16 -6.92 -14.10
N GLY A 196 8.21 -7.68 -13.78
CA GLY A 196 8.18 -9.14 -13.71
C GLY A 196 8.17 -9.82 -15.08
N ILE A 197 8.46 -9.10 -16.16
CA ILE A 197 8.47 -9.63 -17.54
C ILE A 197 9.77 -10.39 -17.81
N TRP A 198 10.91 -9.79 -17.48
CA TRP A 198 12.21 -10.45 -17.61
C TRP A 198 12.63 -11.07 -16.27
N ASP A 199 13.25 -12.25 -16.36
CA ASP A 199 13.76 -12.99 -15.22
C ASP A 199 15.24 -12.67 -14.94
N ALA A 200 15.76 -13.19 -13.83
CA ALA A 200 17.14 -13.02 -13.41
C ALA A 200 18.11 -13.45 -14.52
N LYS A 201 17.89 -14.64 -15.08
CA LYS A 201 18.72 -15.20 -16.16
C LYS A 201 18.78 -14.26 -17.37
N THR A 202 17.64 -13.68 -17.77
CA THR A 202 17.59 -12.74 -18.89
C THR A 202 18.39 -11.50 -18.59
N VAL A 203 18.18 -10.84 -17.45
CA VAL A 203 18.86 -9.57 -17.16
C VAL A 203 20.35 -9.74 -16.87
N GLU A 204 20.75 -10.84 -16.23
CA GLU A 204 22.15 -11.22 -16.04
C GLU A 204 22.85 -11.45 -17.39
N SER A 205 22.18 -12.12 -18.35
CA SER A 205 22.72 -12.29 -19.71
C SER A 205 22.89 -10.98 -20.47
N LEU A 206 22.18 -9.92 -20.05
CA LEU A 206 22.28 -8.58 -20.61
C LEU A 206 23.29 -7.71 -19.85
N GLY A 207 23.98 -8.24 -18.84
CA GLY A 207 25.04 -7.55 -18.10
C GLY A 207 24.62 -6.92 -16.77
N ALA A 208 23.42 -7.19 -16.27
CA ALA A 208 23.07 -6.87 -14.89
C ALA A 208 23.86 -7.77 -13.92
N VAL A 209 24.39 -7.18 -12.84
CA VAL A 209 25.20 -7.92 -11.85
C VAL A 209 24.47 -7.94 -10.52
N ARG A 210 24.24 -9.13 -9.95
CA ARG A 210 23.51 -9.27 -8.69
C ARG A 210 24.27 -8.59 -7.54
N ARG A 211 23.54 -7.90 -6.66
CA ARG A 211 24.09 -7.27 -5.45
C ARG A 211 24.10 -8.24 -4.27
#